data_AF-A0A6A6NTH3-F1
#
_entry.id   AF-A0A6A6NTH3-F1
#
_cell.length_a   1.000
_cell.length_b   1.000
_cell.length_c   1.000
_cell.angle_alpha   90.00
_cell.angle_beta   90.00
_cell.angle_gamma   90.00
#
_symmetry.space_group_name_H-M   'P 1'
#
loop_
_entity.id
_entity.type
_entity.pdbx_description
1 polymer ?
#
loop_
_entity_poly.entity_id
_entity_poly.type
_entity_poly.pdbx_seq_one_letter_code
_entity_poly.pdbx_strand_id
1 'polypeptide(L)'
;MDPDYIPSLASKTRQERKAERKKKRREEREATKDERAAKAAATKAKMEAKAKRREEVREAKKKRRVERKEMKKQIHVKLEGERKAAKAADAAGAPSAATNEAAEAGEEVAPQPTVDDIATGADEIKLAVTRKGRVKKVPGIGPVDKYPTKADKRRVKLEAQAMREGITYEELIEHMAKEQSEKDAENEAELVELRKKRGGLTNREYRRLRREAIIERDHAEILKRLGIEPAKQTNGATDVGSSIGTSANGTNGDAAMSATATIAAITKPLLENISETRLAKYKKRAEEKGLSVEDYVVHREVKKATSDGREVPAALAIAAELSKPDTNGLIGSTVSASVVGTAAPAAASGTNAGTSDAAALGDNASFGFVVDTTGDPNILQTSTAPLVGGVPLDPKVWEGRPVKSLTKAERKARLEWMRHRRALRKERRGVVALTKKERSRKRMEKKTAVQNRLMAGLIAERRKAGATAEPNKQEIKEARRKARREMREMKRERKRLGKGERQKLGDWLDRARH
;
A
#
# COMPACT_ATOMS: atom_id res chain seq x y z
N MET A 1 -36.46 -78.41 -9.20
CA MET A 1 -35.53 -77.71 -10.11
C MET A 1 -36.13 -76.34 -10.30
N ASP A 2 -35.85 -75.44 -9.36
CA ASP A 2 -36.41 -74.09 -9.36
C ASP A 2 -35.47 -73.17 -10.16
N PRO A 3 -35.93 -72.54 -11.26
CA PRO A 3 -35.06 -71.77 -12.15
C PRO A 3 -34.88 -70.28 -11.78
N ASP A 4 -35.33 -69.83 -10.60
CA ASP A 4 -35.38 -68.40 -10.26
C ASP A 4 -34.29 -67.94 -9.28
N TYR A 5 -33.04 -68.37 -9.49
CA TYR A 5 -31.89 -67.77 -8.80
C TYR A 5 -31.42 -66.53 -9.56
N ILE A 6 -32.03 -65.38 -9.28
CA ILE A 6 -31.56 -64.06 -9.74
C ILE A 6 -30.24 -63.76 -9.00
N PRO A 7 -29.09 -63.64 -9.69
CA PRO A 7 -27.83 -63.30 -9.04
C PRO A 7 -27.98 -61.93 -8.38
N SER A 8 -27.91 -61.89 -7.04
CA SER A 8 -27.99 -60.63 -6.31
C SER A 8 -26.91 -59.69 -6.84
N LEU A 9 -27.32 -58.56 -7.42
CA LEU A 9 -26.44 -57.51 -7.92
C LEU A 9 -25.38 -57.21 -6.85
N ALA A 10 -24.15 -57.62 -7.16
CA ALA A 10 -23.02 -57.62 -6.24
C ALA A 10 -22.91 -56.29 -5.50
N SER A 11 -22.93 -56.36 -4.16
CA SER A 11 -22.74 -55.20 -3.31
C SER A 11 -21.35 -54.61 -3.58
N LYS A 12 -21.29 -53.41 -4.19
CA LYS A 12 -20.05 -52.64 -4.37
C LYS A 12 -19.19 -52.71 -3.11
N THR A 13 -17.92 -53.03 -3.27
CA THR A 13 -17.00 -53.22 -2.15
C THR A 13 -16.85 -51.91 -1.35
N ARG A 14 -16.48 -52.01 -0.07
CA ARG A 14 -16.28 -50.82 0.80
C ARG A 14 -15.28 -49.82 0.20
N GLN A 15 -14.32 -50.30 -0.59
CA GLN A 15 -13.31 -49.47 -1.26
C GLN A 15 -13.91 -48.68 -2.44
N GLU A 16 -14.75 -49.30 -3.26
CA GLU A 16 -15.47 -48.63 -4.36
C GLU A 16 -16.38 -47.52 -3.85
N ARG A 17 -17.11 -47.75 -2.76
CA ARG A 17 -17.94 -46.71 -2.12
C ARG A 17 -17.12 -45.51 -1.62
N LYS A 18 -15.88 -45.74 -1.15
CA LYS A 18 -14.96 -44.65 -0.76
C LYS A 18 -14.43 -43.88 -1.98
N ALA A 19 -14.08 -44.59 -3.06
CA ALA A 19 -13.64 -43.97 -4.32
C ALA A 19 -14.74 -43.11 -4.95
N GLU A 20 -15.96 -43.63 -5.01
CA GLU A 20 -17.14 -42.94 -5.54
C GLU A 20 -17.47 -41.67 -4.72
N ARG A 21 -17.41 -41.74 -3.38
CA ARG A 21 -17.54 -40.55 -2.51
C ARG A 21 -16.43 -39.51 -2.75
N LYS A 22 -15.20 -39.93 -3.01
CA LYS A 22 -14.08 -39.03 -3.30
C LYS A 22 -14.24 -38.35 -4.67
N LYS A 23 -14.72 -39.10 -5.67
CA LYS A 23 -15.06 -38.58 -7.01
C LYS A 23 -16.18 -37.54 -6.92
N LYS A 24 -17.30 -37.87 -6.27
CA LYS A 24 -18.43 -36.95 -6.03
C LYS A 24 -18.00 -35.64 -5.33
N ARG A 25 -17.09 -35.73 -4.34
CA ARG A 25 -16.53 -34.54 -3.67
C ARG A 25 -15.63 -33.69 -4.56
N ARG A 26 -14.95 -34.26 -5.56
CA ARG A 26 -14.15 -33.51 -6.53
C ARG A 26 -15.06 -32.77 -7.51
N GLU A 27 -16.06 -33.46 -8.05
CA GLU A 27 -17.06 -32.88 -8.95
C GLU A 27 -17.83 -31.73 -8.26
N GLU A 28 -18.23 -31.89 -6.99
CA GLU A 28 -18.88 -30.82 -6.22
C GLU A 28 -17.95 -29.62 -5.95
N ARG A 29 -16.64 -29.87 -5.75
CA ARG A 29 -15.65 -28.79 -5.59
C ARG A 29 -15.39 -28.05 -6.90
N GLU A 30 -15.41 -28.73 -8.04
CA GLU A 30 -15.25 -28.12 -9.35
C GLU A 30 -16.50 -27.32 -9.74
N ALA A 31 -17.71 -27.88 -9.53
CA ALA A 31 -18.96 -27.16 -9.76
C ALA A 31 -19.07 -25.87 -8.93
N THR A 32 -18.52 -25.85 -7.71
CA THR A 32 -18.50 -24.65 -6.85
C THR A 32 -17.30 -23.72 -7.09
N LYS A 33 -16.32 -24.13 -7.88
CA LYS A 33 -15.10 -23.34 -8.15
C LYS A 33 -15.43 -22.08 -8.93
N ASP A 34 -16.26 -22.19 -9.96
CA ASP A 34 -16.67 -21.07 -10.80
C ASP A 34 -17.59 -20.12 -10.04
N GLU A 35 -18.47 -20.66 -9.18
CA GLU A 35 -19.32 -19.84 -8.30
C GLU A 35 -18.47 -19.04 -7.29
N ARG A 36 -17.43 -19.66 -6.70
CA ARG A 36 -16.49 -18.98 -5.80
C ARG A 36 -15.66 -17.93 -6.54
N ALA A 37 -15.20 -18.22 -7.76
CA ALA A 37 -14.48 -17.27 -8.60
C ALA A 37 -15.35 -16.06 -8.96
N ALA A 38 -16.61 -16.29 -9.35
CA ALA A 38 -17.59 -15.24 -9.64
C ALA A 38 -17.89 -14.38 -8.40
N LYS A 39 -18.08 -15.00 -7.21
CA LYS A 39 -18.23 -14.27 -5.94
C LYS A 39 -16.98 -13.44 -5.63
N ALA A 40 -15.78 -13.98 -5.82
CA ALA A 40 -14.53 -13.25 -5.60
C ALA A 40 -14.40 -12.04 -6.56
N ALA A 41 -14.66 -12.24 -7.87
CA ALA A 41 -14.66 -11.17 -8.87
C ALA A 41 -15.68 -10.07 -8.54
N ALA A 42 -16.90 -10.44 -8.13
CA ALA A 42 -17.93 -9.50 -7.72
C ALA A 42 -17.52 -8.68 -6.50
N THR A 43 -16.87 -9.30 -5.50
CA THR A 43 -16.36 -8.57 -4.32
C THR A 43 -15.22 -7.62 -4.68
N LYS A 44 -14.31 -8.02 -5.58
CA LYS A 44 -13.23 -7.18 -6.10
C LYS A 44 -13.78 -5.96 -6.83
N ALA A 45 -14.72 -6.15 -7.76
CA ALA A 45 -15.38 -5.07 -8.47
C ALA A 45 -16.10 -4.08 -7.53
N LYS A 46 -16.77 -4.59 -6.48
CA LYS A 46 -17.42 -3.75 -5.45
C LYS A 46 -16.42 -2.91 -4.66
N MET A 47 -15.24 -3.45 -4.37
CA MET A 47 -14.16 -2.73 -3.69
C MET A 47 -13.53 -1.66 -4.57
N GLU A 48 -13.35 -1.95 -5.86
CA GLU A 48 -12.83 -0.99 -6.85
C GLU A 48 -13.80 0.17 -7.09
N ALA A 49 -15.08 -0.11 -7.31
CA ALA A 49 -16.11 0.92 -7.44
C ALA A 49 -16.19 1.82 -6.19
N LYS A 50 -16.00 1.24 -5.01
CA LYS A 50 -15.94 2.00 -3.75
C LYS A 50 -14.66 2.83 -3.62
N ALA A 51 -13.56 2.40 -4.23
CA ALA A 51 -12.32 3.18 -4.30
C ALA A 51 -12.48 4.38 -5.24
N LYS A 52 -13.00 4.17 -6.47
CA LYS A 52 -13.29 5.22 -7.45
C LYS A 52 -14.20 6.31 -6.87
N ARG A 53 -15.34 5.92 -6.26
CA ARG A 53 -16.24 6.85 -5.56
C ARG A 53 -15.58 7.65 -4.43
N ARG A 54 -14.58 7.08 -3.75
CA ARG A 54 -13.83 7.80 -2.69
C ARG A 54 -12.85 8.81 -3.28
N GLU A 55 -12.30 8.54 -4.44
CA GLU A 55 -11.42 9.47 -5.15
C GLU A 55 -12.23 10.63 -5.73
N GLU A 56 -13.35 10.36 -6.41
CA GLU A 56 -14.30 11.37 -6.86
C GLU A 56 -14.72 12.32 -5.73
N VAL A 57 -15.12 11.77 -4.57
CA VAL A 57 -15.49 12.60 -3.40
C VAL A 57 -14.31 13.44 -2.87
N ARG A 58 -13.08 12.92 -2.94
CA ARG A 58 -11.89 13.69 -2.55
C ARG A 58 -11.59 14.81 -3.54
N GLU A 59 -11.79 14.57 -4.83
CA GLU A 59 -11.61 15.58 -5.87
C GLU A 59 -12.68 16.65 -5.82
N ALA A 60 -13.95 16.28 -5.70
CA ALA A 60 -15.06 17.22 -5.46
C ALA A 60 -14.81 18.08 -4.21
N LYS A 61 -14.29 17.50 -3.13
CA LYS A 61 -13.93 18.25 -1.91
C LYS A 61 -12.75 19.19 -2.12
N LYS A 62 -11.80 18.85 -2.99
CA LYS A 62 -10.69 19.74 -3.37
C LYS A 62 -11.21 20.89 -4.22
N LYS A 63 -12.02 20.62 -5.25
CA LYS A 63 -12.65 21.63 -6.11
C LYS A 63 -13.43 22.67 -5.28
N ARG A 64 -14.36 22.21 -4.43
CA ARG A 64 -15.09 23.10 -3.47
C ARG A 64 -14.21 23.93 -2.55
N ARG A 65 -13.01 23.44 -2.19
CA ARG A 65 -12.07 24.19 -1.34
C ARG A 65 -11.34 25.28 -2.12
N VAL A 66 -11.06 25.05 -3.40
CA VAL A 66 -10.47 26.03 -4.32
C VAL A 66 -11.49 27.11 -4.63
N GLU A 67 -12.70 26.74 -5.07
CA GLU A 67 -13.83 27.66 -5.31
C GLU A 67 -14.11 28.55 -4.09
N ARG A 68 -14.17 27.97 -2.88
CA ARG A 68 -14.38 28.74 -1.65
C ARG A 68 -13.25 29.73 -1.36
N LYS A 69 -12.00 29.43 -1.75
CA LYS A 69 -10.87 30.35 -1.58
C LYS A 69 -10.94 31.48 -2.60
N GLU A 70 -11.32 31.18 -3.84
CA GLU A 70 -11.51 32.18 -4.90
C GLU A 70 -12.66 33.13 -4.57
N MET A 71 -13.82 32.60 -4.16
CA MET A 71 -14.94 33.40 -3.68
C MET A 71 -14.52 34.31 -2.51
N LYS A 72 -13.73 33.81 -1.56
CA LYS A 72 -13.19 34.64 -0.47
C LYS A 72 -12.25 35.74 -0.96
N LYS A 73 -11.42 35.48 -1.96
CA LYS A 73 -10.55 36.50 -2.57
C LYS A 73 -11.37 37.57 -3.27
N GLN A 74 -12.38 37.17 -4.05
CA GLN A 74 -13.30 38.10 -4.71
C GLN A 74 -14.03 38.99 -3.70
N ILE A 75 -14.54 38.41 -2.61
CA ILE A 75 -15.17 39.18 -1.52
C ILE A 75 -14.17 40.16 -0.90
N HIS A 76 -12.92 39.73 -0.63
CA HIS A 76 -11.90 40.62 -0.07
C HIS A 76 -11.58 41.79 -1.00
N VAL A 77 -11.40 41.54 -2.31
CA VAL A 77 -11.13 42.59 -3.30
C VAL A 77 -12.29 43.58 -3.38
N LYS A 78 -13.54 43.10 -3.36
CA LYS A 78 -14.73 43.96 -3.32
C LYS A 78 -14.76 44.84 -2.07
N LEU A 79 -14.59 44.25 -0.89
CA LEU A 79 -14.55 44.99 0.38
C LEU A 79 -13.40 46.00 0.45
N GLU A 80 -12.25 45.67 -0.15
CA GLU A 80 -11.11 46.59 -0.20
C GLU A 80 -11.38 47.76 -1.17
N GLY A 81 -12.04 47.50 -2.30
CA GLY A 81 -12.52 48.53 -3.21
C GLY A 81 -13.54 49.47 -2.55
N GLU A 82 -14.53 48.92 -1.85
CA GLU A 82 -15.52 49.68 -1.08
C GLU A 82 -14.86 50.53 0.02
N ARG A 83 -13.87 49.98 0.75
CA ARG A 83 -13.10 50.74 1.75
C ARG A 83 -12.30 51.89 1.14
N LYS A 84 -11.68 51.68 -0.02
CA LYS A 84 -10.94 52.74 -0.74
C LYS A 84 -11.90 53.82 -1.26
N ALA A 85 -13.06 53.43 -1.79
CA ALA A 85 -14.09 54.36 -2.24
C ALA A 85 -14.65 55.19 -1.07
N ALA A 86 -14.95 54.57 0.07
CA ALA A 86 -15.39 55.27 1.27
C ALA A 86 -14.33 56.27 1.76
N LYS A 87 -13.05 55.85 1.83
CA LYS A 87 -11.96 56.75 2.21
C LYS A 87 -11.77 57.93 1.25
N ALA A 88 -12.01 57.72 -0.06
CA ALA A 88 -11.96 58.79 -1.05
C ALA A 88 -13.15 59.76 -0.91
N ALA A 89 -14.34 59.25 -0.59
CA ALA A 89 -15.51 60.08 -0.32
C ALA A 89 -15.33 60.93 0.96
N ASP A 90 -14.78 60.35 2.03
CA ASP A 90 -14.46 61.08 3.27
C ASP A 90 -13.39 62.17 3.05
N ALA A 91 -12.40 61.91 2.18
CA ALA A 91 -11.39 62.90 1.83
C ALA A 91 -11.93 64.05 0.96
N ALA A 92 -12.98 63.82 0.17
CA ALA A 92 -13.62 64.86 -0.64
C ALA A 92 -14.69 65.66 0.13
N GLY A 93 -15.16 65.14 1.26
CA GLY A 93 -16.26 65.72 2.06
C GLY A 93 -15.84 66.60 3.23
N ALA A 94 -14.56 66.90 3.43
CA ALA A 94 -14.09 67.82 4.48
C ALA A 94 -13.86 69.23 3.91
N PRO A 95 -14.85 70.14 3.96
CA PRO A 95 -14.58 71.55 3.74
C PRO A 95 -13.71 72.06 4.88
N SER A 96 -12.55 72.59 4.52
CA SER A 96 -11.62 73.31 5.38
C SER A 96 -12.30 74.54 5.97
N ALA A 97 -12.97 74.37 7.10
CA ALA A 97 -13.47 75.47 7.91
C ALA A 97 -12.43 75.80 8.99
N ALA A 98 -11.78 76.96 8.82
CA ALA A 98 -11.21 77.81 9.87
C ALA A 98 -9.95 77.28 10.60
N THR A 99 -8.96 78.04 11.03
CA THR A 99 -8.70 79.50 11.11
C THR A 99 -7.26 79.67 11.59
N ASN A 100 -6.69 80.84 11.33
CA ASN A 100 -5.53 81.39 12.02
C ASN A 100 -5.71 81.35 13.56
N GLU A 101 -4.68 80.99 14.33
CA GLU A 101 -4.26 81.73 15.53
C GLU A 101 -2.98 81.16 16.17
N ALA A 102 -2.01 82.06 16.31
CA ALA A 102 -1.06 82.22 17.42
C ALA A 102 -0.11 81.08 17.87
N ALA A 103 1.18 81.38 17.67
CA ALA A 103 2.31 81.25 18.60
C ALA A 103 2.04 80.75 20.04
N GLU A 104 2.98 79.94 20.57
CA GLU A 104 3.91 80.32 21.67
C GLU A 104 4.40 79.09 22.49
N ALA A 105 5.73 78.99 22.60
CA ALA A 105 6.58 78.43 23.67
C ALA A 105 6.44 76.99 24.25
N GLY A 106 7.62 76.43 24.61
CA GLY A 106 7.84 75.30 25.55
C GLY A 106 8.32 74.02 24.86
N GLU A 107 9.60 73.75 24.66
CA GLU A 107 10.68 73.45 25.64
C GLU A 107 10.43 72.19 26.49
N GLU A 108 11.41 71.27 26.41
CA GLU A 108 11.79 70.22 27.36
C GLU A 108 10.88 69.00 27.65
N VAL A 109 11.42 67.80 27.33
CA VAL A 109 11.90 66.77 28.28
C VAL A 109 11.81 65.39 27.62
N ALA A 110 12.97 64.77 27.46
CA ALA A 110 13.12 63.39 27.01
C ALA A 110 12.62 62.39 28.08
N PRO A 111 11.81 61.37 27.73
CA PRO A 111 11.56 60.26 28.65
C PRO A 111 12.68 59.21 28.51
N GLN A 112 13.41 59.00 29.60
CA GLN A 112 14.31 57.85 29.76
C GLN A 112 13.53 56.53 29.79
N PRO A 113 14.05 55.44 29.19
CA PRO A 113 13.47 54.11 29.38
C PRO A 113 13.97 53.47 30.68
N THR A 114 13.05 53.20 31.59
CA THR A 114 13.27 52.37 32.77
C THR A 114 13.50 50.92 32.37
N VAL A 115 14.56 50.35 32.93
CA VAL A 115 14.90 48.93 32.92
C VAL A 115 13.92 48.22 33.85
N ASP A 116 13.28 47.15 33.36
CA ASP A 116 12.79 46.08 34.24
C ASP A 116 12.97 44.71 33.57
N ASP A 117 13.75 43.91 34.27
CA ASP A 117 14.15 42.55 33.99
C ASP A 117 12.96 41.59 34.01
N ILE A 118 12.74 40.86 32.91
CA ILE A 118 12.07 39.56 32.96
C ILE A 118 12.98 38.52 32.32
N ALA A 119 13.78 37.91 33.18
CA ALA A 119 14.47 36.67 32.91
C ALA A 119 13.47 35.55 32.58
N THR A 120 13.48 35.10 31.33
CA THR A 120 13.00 33.75 30.98
C THR A 120 14.04 33.08 30.10
N GLY A 121 14.86 32.24 30.74
CA GLY A 121 15.90 31.46 30.11
C GLY A 121 15.31 30.44 29.11
N ALA A 122 15.80 30.52 27.89
CA ALA A 122 15.86 29.40 26.97
C ALA A 122 17.16 29.55 26.15
N ASP A 123 17.98 28.50 26.19
CA ASP A 123 19.31 28.42 25.60
C ASP A 123 19.35 28.87 24.13
N GLU A 124 19.81 30.10 23.90
CA GLU A 124 20.21 30.57 22.58
C GLU A 124 21.73 30.45 22.41
N ILE A 125 22.07 29.82 21.29
CA ILE A 125 23.42 29.55 20.82
C ILE A 125 24.15 30.88 20.63
N LYS A 126 25.20 31.11 21.44
CA LYS A 126 26.07 32.30 21.35
C LYS A 126 26.83 32.32 20.01
N LEU A 127 26.27 33.01 19.02
CA LEU A 127 27.07 33.58 17.93
C LEU A 127 27.76 34.82 18.48
N ALA A 128 29.08 34.87 18.33
CA ALA A 128 29.97 35.87 18.93
C ALA A 128 29.43 37.30 18.76
N VAL A 129 29.05 37.92 19.88
CA VAL A 129 28.66 39.31 19.97
C VAL A 129 29.95 40.13 20.10
N THR A 130 30.28 40.94 19.08
CA THR A 130 31.34 41.95 19.22
C THR A 130 30.93 43.00 20.26
N ARG A 131 31.92 43.55 20.98
CA ARG A 131 31.87 44.47 22.14
C ARG A 131 30.97 45.73 22.03
N LYS A 132 30.27 45.95 20.91
CA LYS A 132 29.35 47.09 20.66
C LYS A 132 27.87 46.70 20.44
N GLY A 133 27.45 45.47 20.75
CA GLY A 133 26.03 45.10 20.80
C GLY A 133 25.23 45.12 19.48
N ARG A 134 25.83 45.47 18.33
CA ARG A 134 25.15 45.38 17.03
C ARG A 134 25.30 43.97 16.44
N VAL A 135 24.21 43.20 16.50
CA VAL A 135 24.04 42.00 15.67
C VAL A 135 23.98 42.46 14.21
N LYS A 136 25.02 42.17 13.41
CA LYS A 136 24.95 42.34 11.96
C LYS A 136 23.83 41.42 11.44
N LYS A 137 22.69 42.00 11.05
CA LYS A 137 21.71 41.31 10.20
C LYS A 137 22.45 40.84 8.96
N VAL A 138 22.52 39.53 8.75
CA VAL A 138 22.97 38.95 7.48
C VAL A 138 21.99 39.44 6.41
N PRO A 139 22.40 40.29 5.45
CA PRO A 139 21.53 40.67 4.35
C PRO A 139 21.41 39.46 3.43
N GLY A 140 20.19 38.96 3.20
CA GLY A 140 19.93 38.12 2.03
C GLY A 140 19.34 36.73 2.23
N ILE A 141 18.91 36.32 3.43
CA ILE A 141 18.00 35.17 3.55
C ILE A 141 16.64 35.72 3.96
N GLY A 142 15.93 36.26 2.97
CA GLY A 142 14.50 36.54 3.10
C GLY A 142 13.76 35.26 3.54
N PRO A 143 12.55 35.38 4.10
CA PRO A 143 11.75 34.23 4.49
C PRO A 143 11.69 33.26 3.31
N VAL A 144 12.31 32.08 3.45
CA VAL A 144 12.34 31.04 2.42
C VAL A 144 10.93 30.90 1.88
N ASP A 145 10.77 31.31 0.62
CA ASP A 145 9.47 31.48 0.00
C ASP A 145 8.65 30.21 0.20
N LYS A 146 7.39 30.42 0.62
CA LYS A 146 6.42 29.35 0.86
C LYS A 146 6.46 28.39 -0.32
N TYR A 147 6.83 27.13 -0.04
CA TYR A 147 6.83 26.06 -1.04
C TYR A 147 5.55 26.12 -1.91
N PRO A 148 5.67 26.07 -3.26
CA PRO A 148 4.53 26.11 -4.15
C PRO A 148 3.49 25.06 -3.76
N THR A 149 2.24 25.48 -3.57
CA THR A 149 1.20 24.57 -3.16
C THR A 149 0.87 23.61 -4.31
N LYS A 150 0.20 22.49 -4.01
CA LYS A 150 -0.24 21.56 -5.08
C LYS A 150 -1.19 22.19 -6.10
N ALA A 151 -1.88 23.28 -5.74
CA ALA A 151 -2.73 24.01 -6.68
C ALA A 151 -1.86 24.79 -7.65
N ASP A 152 -0.84 25.49 -7.15
CA ASP A 152 0.11 26.27 -7.96
C ASP A 152 0.87 25.35 -8.92
N LYS A 153 1.34 24.19 -8.44
CA LYS A 153 1.98 23.18 -9.31
C LYS A 153 1.04 22.63 -10.39
N ARG A 154 -0.26 22.56 -10.15
CA ARG A 154 -1.26 22.13 -11.15
C ARG A 154 -1.53 23.25 -12.15
N ARG A 155 -1.62 24.50 -11.68
CA ARG A 155 -1.80 25.68 -12.51
C ARG A 155 -0.62 25.82 -13.48
N VAL A 156 0.61 25.78 -12.98
CA VAL A 156 1.84 25.81 -13.81
C VAL A 156 1.88 24.65 -14.82
N LYS A 157 1.42 23.45 -14.44
CA LYS A 157 1.36 22.31 -15.37
C LYS A 157 0.34 22.53 -16.50
N LEU A 158 -0.83 23.08 -16.18
CA LEU A 158 -1.88 23.39 -17.15
C LEU A 158 -1.51 24.60 -18.02
N GLU A 159 -0.89 25.64 -17.45
CA GLU A 159 -0.32 26.77 -18.20
C GLU A 159 0.74 26.27 -19.20
N ALA A 160 1.64 25.38 -18.77
CA ALA A 160 2.62 24.77 -19.66
C ALA A 160 1.99 23.86 -20.74
N GLN A 161 0.84 23.24 -20.44
CA GLN A 161 0.09 22.47 -21.44
C GLN A 161 -0.59 23.40 -22.45
N ALA A 162 -1.21 24.48 -21.97
CA ALA A 162 -1.83 25.50 -22.81
C ALA A 162 -0.81 26.13 -23.77
N MET A 163 0.38 26.48 -23.24
CA MET A 163 1.51 26.97 -24.05
C MET A 163 1.99 25.97 -25.11
N ARG A 164 1.94 24.66 -24.84
CA ARG A 164 2.29 23.63 -25.84
C ARG A 164 1.25 23.51 -26.94
N GLU A 165 -0.01 23.71 -26.60
CA GLU A 165 -1.14 23.63 -27.52
C GLU A 165 -1.35 24.97 -28.27
N GLY A 166 -0.61 26.03 -27.91
CA GLY A 166 -0.72 27.36 -28.52
C GLY A 166 -2.01 28.09 -28.11
N ILE A 167 -2.61 27.69 -27.01
CA ILE A 167 -3.93 28.12 -26.53
C ILE A 167 -3.74 28.81 -25.16
N THR A 168 -4.64 29.70 -24.77
CA THR A 168 -4.59 30.31 -23.44
C THR A 168 -4.98 29.31 -22.34
N TYR A 169 -4.56 29.54 -21.10
CA TYR A 169 -4.90 28.68 -19.96
C TYR A 169 -6.42 28.57 -19.73
N GLU A 170 -7.16 29.65 -20.00
CA GLU A 170 -8.61 29.72 -19.85
C GLU A 170 -9.32 28.88 -20.92
N GLU A 171 -8.91 29.02 -22.19
CA GLU A 171 -9.40 28.22 -23.30
C GLU A 171 -9.11 26.71 -23.12
N LEU A 172 -7.95 26.34 -22.56
CA LEU A 172 -7.64 24.94 -22.23
C LEU A 172 -8.63 24.37 -21.19
N ILE A 173 -8.99 25.16 -20.17
CA ILE A 173 -9.97 24.75 -19.16
C ILE A 173 -11.34 24.58 -19.80
N GLU A 174 -11.75 25.50 -20.67
CA GLU A 174 -13.01 25.41 -21.39
C GLU A 174 -13.05 24.19 -22.31
N HIS A 175 -11.96 23.90 -23.01
CA HIS A 175 -11.84 22.72 -23.86
C HIS A 175 -11.99 21.43 -23.04
N MET A 176 -11.28 21.33 -21.91
CA MET A 176 -11.43 20.19 -20.99
C MET A 176 -12.84 20.07 -20.41
N ALA A 177 -13.53 21.19 -20.16
CA ALA A 177 -14.89 21.20 -19.66
C ALA A 177 -15.90 20.77 -20.74
N LYS A 178 -15.75 21.26 -21.97
CA LYS A 178 -16.54 20.86 -23.15
C LYS A 178 -16.38 19.37 -23.43
N GLU A 179 -15.15 18.88 -23.53
CA GLU A 179 -14.86 17.45 -23.75
C GLU A 179 -15.48 16.57 -22.66
N GLN A 180 -15.45 17.02 -21.40
CA GLN A 180 -16.09 16.30 -20.30
C GLN A 180 -17.61 16.31 -20.41
N SER A 181 -18.22 17.45 -20.79
CA SER A 181 -19.67 17.56 -20.97
C SER A 181 -20.18 16.76 -22.17
N GLU A 182 -19.41 16.67 -23.25
CA GLU A 182 -19.70 15.83 -24.41
C GLU A 182 -19.67 14.35 -24.04
N LYS A 183 -18.63 13.90 -23.32
CA LYS A 183 -18.58 12.52 -22.78
C LYS A 183 -19.76 12.22 -21.86
N ASP A 184 -20.16 13.17 -21.02
CA ASP A 184 -21.31 12.99 -20.13
C ASP A 184 -22.63 12.93 -20.92
N ALA A 185 -22.78 13.75 -21.97
CA ALA A 185 -23.94 13.75 -22.88
C ALA A 185 -24.02 12.46 -23.72
N GLU A 186 -22.90 11.97 -24.26
CA GLU A 186 -22.83 10.68 -24.97
C GLU A 186 -23.24 9.53 -24.05
N ASN A 187 -22.73 9.51 -22.81
CA ASN A 187 -23.12 8.52 -21.82
C ASN A 187 -24.61 8.60 -21.49
N GLU A 188 -25.20 9.80 -21.44
CA GLU A 188 -26.62 9.98 -21.20
C GLU A 188 -27.48 9.55 -22.41
N ALA A 189 -27.04 9.85 -23.63
CA ALA A 189 -27.69 9.37 -24.85
C ALA A 189 -27.66 7.84 -24.93
N GLU A 190 -26.52 7.22 -24.63
CA GLU A 190 -26.36 5.76 -24.55
C GLU A 190 -27.29 5.16 -23.47
N LEU A 191 -27.44 5.84 -22.32
CA LEU A 191 -28.37 5.44 -21.26
C LEU A 191 -29.83 5.54 -21.69
N VAL A 192 -30.19 6.57 -22.47
CA VAL A 192 -31.54 6.75 -23.01
C VAL A 192 -31.85 5.71 -24.07
N GLU A 193 -30.90 5.41 -24.95
CA GLU A 193 -31.03 4.36 -25.96
C GLU A 193 -31.14 2.97 -25.30
N LEU A 194 -30.32 2.70 -24.29
CA LEU A 194 -30.44 1.50 -23.45
C LEU A 194 -31.80 1.43 -22.76
N ARG A 195 -32.37 2.55 -22.30
CA ARG A 195 -33.73 2.61 -21.71
C ARG A 195 -34.83 2.39 -22.75
N LYS A 196 -34.68 2.85 -23.98
CA LYS A 196 -35.61 2.56 -25.09
C LYS A 196 -35.56 1.08 -25.49
N LYS A 197 -34.36 0.49 -25.57
CA LYS A 197 -34.16 -0.96 -25.74
C LYS A 197 -34.69 -1.78 -24.55
N ARG A 198 -34.87 -1.15 -23.39
CA ARG A 198 -35.29 -1.76 -22.13
C ARG A 198 -36.78 -2.05 -22.02
N GLY A 199 -37.57 -2.16 -23.09
CA GLY A 199 -39.02 -2.44 -23.00
C GLY A 199 -39.36 -3.61 -22.06
N GLY A 200 -39.54 -3.34 -20.76
CA GLY A 200 -39.73 -4.33 -19.69
C GLY A 200 -38.49 -4.88 -18.95
N LEU A 201 -37.24 -4.53 -19.27
CA LEU A 201 -36.06 -5.18 -18.65
C LEU A 201 -35.89 -4.83 -17.16
N THR A 202 -35.67 -5.84 -16.33
CA THR A 202 -35.48 -5.70 -14.88
C THR A 202 -34.21 -4.93 -14.55
N ASN A 203 -34.16 -4.26 -13.39
CA ASN A 203 -32.97 -3.50 -12.94
C ASN A 203 -31.69 -4.36 -12.83
N ARG A 204 -31.84 -5.68 -12.77
CA ARG A 204 -30.73 -6.64 -12.70
C ARG A 204 -30.14 -6.90 -14.08
N GLU A 205 -30.98 -7.16 -15.07
CA GLU A 205 -30.57 -7.33 -16.47
C GLU A 205 -29.95 -6.06 -17.02
N TYR A 206 -30.51 -4.90 -16.68
CA TYR A 206 -29.92 -3.61 -17.03
C TYR A 206 -28.48 -3.43 -16.51
N ARG A 207 -28.22 -3.83 -15.26
CA ARG A 207 -26.85 -3.77 -14.70
C ARG A 207 -25.92 -4.80 -15.32
N ARG A 208 -26.45 -5.89 -15.86
CA ARG A 208 -25.69 -6.92 -16.57
C ARG A 208 -25.30 -6.39 -17.95
N LEU A 209 -26.27 -5.94 -18.74
CA LEU A 209 -26.03 -5.33 -20.06
C LEU A 209 -25.10 -4.12 -19.98
N ARG A 210 -25.26 -3.24 -18.98
CA ARG A 210 -24.34 -2.11 -18.79
C ARG A 210 -22.90 -2.54 -18.48
N ARG A 211 -22.70 -3.70 -17.83
CA ARG A 211 -21.34 -4.23 -17.61
C ARG A 211 -20.79 -4.86 -18.88
N GLU A 212 -21.61 -5.59 -19.62
CA GLU A 212 -21.24 -6.22 -20.88
C GLU A 212 -20.84 -5.14 -21.91
N ALA A 213 -21.62 -4.07 -22.06
CA ALA A 213 -21.28 -2.93 -22.92
C ALA A 213 -19.96 -2.22 -22.54
N ILE A 214 -19.68 -2.05 -21.24
CA ILE A 214 -18.39 -1.49 -20.78
C ILE A 214 -17.24 -2.43 -21.14
N ILE A 215 -17.43 -3.75 -20.96
CA ILE A 215 -16.40 -4.74 -21.31
C ILE A 215 -16.16 -4.74 -22.82
N GLU A 216 -17.21 -4.67 -23.64
CA GLU A 216 -17.11 -4.60 -25.09
C GLU A 216 -16.39 -3.32 -25.55
N ARG A 217 -16.70 -2.16 -24.95
CA ARG A 217 -16.02 -0.89 -25.23
C ARG A 217 -14.54 -0.95 -24.87
N ASP A 218 -14.22 -1.45 -23.67
CA ASP A 218 -12.84 -1.63 -23.21
C ASP A 218 -12.08 -2.61 -24.12
N HIS A 219 -12.73 -3.70 -24.55
CA HIS A 219 -12.16 -4.69 -25.47
C HIS A 219 -11.92 -4.10 -26.86
N ALA A 220 -12.87 -3.36 -27.41
CA ALA A 220 -12.72 -2.66 -28.69
C ALA A 220 -11.59 -1.61 -28.63
N GLU A 221 -11.46 -0.87 -27.52
CA GLU A 221 -10.38 0.08 -27.33
C GLU A 221 -9.01 -0.63 -27.21
N ILE A 222 -8.96 -1.79 -26.57
CA ILE A 222 -7.77 -2.65 -26.53
C ILE A 222 -7.40 -3.12 -27.93
N LEU A 223 -8.35 -3.65 -28.71
CA LEU A 223 -8.10 -4.13 -30.08
C LEU A 223 -7.62 -2.98 -30.99
N LYS A 224 -8.26 -1.81 -30.91
CA LYS A 224 -7.84 -0.61 -31.64
C LYS A 224 -6.42 -0.18 -31.27
N ARG A 225 -6.04 -0.23 -29.99
CA ARG A 225 -4.67 0.07 -29.53
C ARG A 225 -3.65 -0.97 -29.99
N LEU A 226 -4.07 -2.21 -30.18
CA LEU A 226 -3.22 -3.28 -30.70
C LEU A 226 -3.13 -3.27 -32.23
N GLY A 227 -3.81 -2.35 -32.92
CA GLY A 227 -3.88 -2.34 -34.39
C GLY A 227 -4.57 -3.56 -34.98
N ILE A 228 -5.28 -4.33 -34.15
CA ILE A 228 -6.05 -5.49 -34.59
C ILE A 228 -7.43 -4.95 -34.99
N GLU A 229 -7.61 -4.65 -36.28
CA GLU A 229 -8.94 -4.37 -36.78
C GLU A 229 -9.83 -5.61 -36.55
N PRO A 230 -11.07 -5.44 -36.07
CA PRO A 230 -11.97 -6.57 -35.87
C PRO A 230 -12.15 -7.25 -37.22
N ALA A 231 -11.65 -8.48 -37.32
CA ALA A 231 -11.78 -9.28 -38.53
C ALA A 231 -13.24 -9.25 -38.97
N LYS A 232 -13.52 -8.68 -40.14
CA LYS A 232 -14.83 -8.80 -40.77
C LYS A 232 -15.11 -10.29 -40.84
N GLN A 233 -16.06 -10.77 -40.05
CA GLN A 233 -16.44 -12.17 -40.01
C GLN A 233 -17.03 -12.53 -41.38
N THR A 234 -16.16 -12.94 -42.31
CA THR A 234 -16.56 -13.69 -43.48
C THR A 234 -16.79 -15.11 -42.97
N ASN A 235 -18.06 -15.51 -42.86
CA ASN A 235 -18.46 -16.86 -42.50
C ASN A 235 -17.99 -17.83 -43.60
N GLY A 236 -16.74 -18.28 -43.50
CA GLY A 236 -16.14 -19.27 -44.37
C GLY A 236 -15.55 -20.38 -43.52
N ALA A 237 -16.37 -21.41 -43.24
CA ALA A 237 -15.94 -22.62 -42.58
C ALA A 237 -14.96 -23.37 -43.50
N THR A 238 -13.69 -23.46 -43.11
CA THR A 238 -12.81 -24.53 -43.60
C THR A 238 -12.05 -25.13 -42.44
N ASP A 239 -12.18 -26.44 -42.40
CA ASP A 239 -11.64 -27.43 -41.49
C ASP A 239 -10.18 -27.72 -41.87
N VAL A 240 -9.24 -27.49 -40.95
CA VAL A 240 -7.86 -27.98 -41.11
C VAL A 240 -7.35 -28.47 -39.75
N GLY A 241 -7.33 -29.80 -39.63
CA GLY A 241 -6.71 -30.52 -38.53
C GLY A 241 -5.20 -30.31 -38.51
N SER A 242 -4.65 -30.12 -37.31
CA SER A 242 -3.21 -30.07 -37.07
C SER A 242 -2.84 -31.14 -36.05
N SER A 243 -2.30 -32.25 -36.56
CA SER A 243 -1.70 -33.35 -35.81
C SER A 243 -0.28 -32.97 -35.40
N ILE A 244 -0.04 -32.77 -34.09
CA ILE A 244 1.31 -32.59 -33.55
C ILE A 244 1.80 -33.95 -33.05
N GLY A 245 2.72 -34.53 -33.81
CA GLY A 245 3.46 -35.74 -33.45
C GLY A 245 4.52 -35.46 -32.40
N THR A 246 4.59 -36.31 -31.39
CA THR A 246 5.64 -36.34 -30.37
C THR A 246 6.68 -37.39 -30.79
N SER A 247 7.91 -36.96 -31.04
CA SER A 247 9.08 -37.82 -31.24
C SER A 247 10.05 -37.57 -30.10
N ALA A 248 10.43 -38.65 -29.41
CA ALA A 248 11.41 -38.68 -28.34
C ALA A 248 12.55 -39.60 -28.76
N ASN A 249 13.78 -39.08 -28.78
CA ASN A 249 15.02 -39.81 -28.51
C ASN A 249 16.25 -38.88 -28.61
N GLY A 250 17.22 -39.05 -27.72
CA GLY A 250 18.62 -38.63 -28.00
C GLY A 250 19.44 -38.07 -26.85
N THR A 251 20.18 -38.96 -26.18
CA THR A 251 21.57 -38.84 -25.68
C THR A 251 21.97 -37.81 -24.61
N ASN A 252 22.45 -38.36 -23.48
CA ASN A 252 23.08 -37.67 -22.35
C ASN A 252 24.52 -37.23 -22.72
N GLY A 253 24.70 -35.95 -23.06
CA GLY A 253 26.02 -35.36 -23.29
C GLY A 253 26.12 -33.84 -23.02
N ASP A 254 25.01 -33.10 -23.07
CA ASP A 254 25.00 -31.62 -23.05
C ASP A 254 24.23 -31.02 -21.86
N ALA A 255 24.58 -31.37 -20.63
CA ALA A 255 23.80 -30.97 -19.43
C ALA A 255 23.78 -29.45 -19.17
N ALA A 256 24.81 -28.70 -19.59
CA ALA A 256 24.87 -27.24 -19.37
C ALA A 256 24.10 -26.43 -20.45
N MET A 257 24.10 -26.89 -21.71
CA MET A 257 23.32 -26.28 -22.79
C MET A 257 21.81 -26.62 -22.68
N SER A 258 21.47 -27.72 -22.00
CA SER A 258 20.09 -28.16 -21.78
C SER A 258 19.31 -27.28 -20.79
N ALA A 259 19.95 -26.77 -19.74
CA ALA A 259 19.26 -25.98 -18.71
C ALA A 259 18.70 -24.66 -19.25
N THR A 260 19.48 -23.95 -20.10
CA THR A 260 19.05 -22.70 -20.73
C THR A 260 17.94 -22.93 -21.76
N ALA A 261 18.04 -24.00 -22.54
CA ALA A 261 16.98 -24.42 -23.48
C ALA A 261 15.66 -24.76 -22.76
N THR A 262 15.75 -25.43 -21.60
CA THR A 262 14.57 -25.78 -20.79
C THR A 262 13.92 -24.55 -20.17
N ILE A 263 14.72 -23.60 -19.66
CA ILE A 263 14.21 -22.31 -19.15
C ILE A 263 13.56 -21.51 -20.28
N ALA A 264 14.15 -21.48 -21.48
CA ALA A 264 13.58 -20.79 -22.64
C ALA A 264 12.24 -21.42 -23.07
N ALA A 265 12.12 -22.76 -23.06
CA ALA A 265 10.87 -23.44 -23.41
C ALA A 265 9.71 -23.12 -22.45
N ILE A 266 10.01 -22.95 -21.16
CA ILE A 266 9.01 -22.61 -20.13
C ILE A 266 8.65 -21.12 -20.17
N THR A 267 9.62 -20.25 -20.47
CA THR A 267 9.45 -18.79 -20.40
C THR A 267 8.86 -18.15 -21.65
N LYS A 268 9.10 -18.72 -22.84
CA LYS A 268 8.51 -18.24 -24.12
C LYS A 268 6.98 -18.05 -24.07
N PRO A 269 6.16 -19.06 -23.68
CA PRO A 269 4.71 -18.87 -23.62
C PRO A 269 4.30 -17.86 -22.54
N LEU A 270 5.10 -17.67 -21.49
CA LEU A 270 4.83 -16.65 -20.47
C LEU A 270 5.10 -15.24 -21.00
N LEU A 271 6.09 -15.06 -21.86
CA LEU A 271 6.44 -13.77 -22.46
C LEU A 271 5.45 -13.34 -23.54
N GLU A 272 5.01 -14.28 -24.40
CA GLU A 272 4.02 -14.02 -25.46
C GLU A 272 2.67 -13.57 -24.89
N ASN A 273 2.32 -14.04 -23.70
CA ASN A 273 1.08 -13.67 -23.01
C ASN A 273 1.15 -12.32 -22.26
N ILE A 274 2.27 -11.59 -22.30
CA ILE A 274 2.45 -10.31 -21.62
C ILE A 274 2.28 -9.15 -22.60
N SER A 275 1.39 -8.20 -22.29
CA SER A 275 1.24 -6.99 -23.10
C SER A 275 2.53 -6.17 -23.21
N GLU A 276 2.77 -5.55 -24.37
CA GLU A 276 4.01 -4.81 -24.67
C GLU A 276 4.35 -3.74 -23.62
N THR A 277 3.35 -2.99 -23.15
CA THR A 277 3.54 -1.98 -22.10
C THR A 277 4.01 -2.57 -20.77
N ARG A 278 3.64 -3.82 -20.49
CA ARG A 278 4.07 -4.56 -19.30
C ARG A 278 5.45 -5.18 -19.53
N LEU A 279 5.72 -5.67 -20.73
CA LEU A 279 7.04 -6.16 -21.15
C LEU A 279 8.11 -5.06 -21.09
N ALA A 280 7.80 -3.84 -21.55
CA ALA A 280 8.70 -2.68 -21.40
C ALA A 280 9.00 -2.33 -19.93
N LYS A 281 8.00 -2.46 -19.04
CA LYS A 281 8.22 -2.29 -17.58
C LYS A 281 9.05 -3.42 -16.98
N TYR A 282 9.00 -4.61 -17.57
CA TYR A 282 9.76 -5.76 -17.11
C TYR A 282 11.21 -5.64 -17.54
N LYS A 283 11.47 -5.24 -18.80
CA LYS A 283 12.79 -4.88 -19.32
C LYS A 283 13.52 -3.90 -18.40
N LYS A 284 12.90 -2.74 -18.11
CA LYS A 284 13.49 -1.74 -17.18
C LYS A 284 13.80 -2.29 -15.79
N ARG A 285 12.91 -3.13 -15.23
CA ARG A 285 13.11 -3.69 -13.88
C ARG A 285 14.08 -4.87 -13.84
N ALA A 286 14.24 -5.57 -14.96
CA ALA A 286 15.21 -6.62 -15.14
C ALA A 286 16.61 -5.99 -15.24
N GLU A 287 16.75 -4.94 -16.06
CA GLU A 287 17.95 -4.09 -16.15
C GLU A 287 18.34 -3.49 -14.79
N GLU A 288 17.41 -2.87 -14.06
CA GLU A 288 17.65 -2.33 -12.70
C GLU A 288 18.18 -3.37 -11.70
N LYS A 289 17.94 -4.66 -11.96
CA LYS A 289 18.34 -5.77 -11.09
C LYS A 289 19.51 -6.59 -11.64
N GLY A 290 20.01 -6.28 -12.84
CA GLY A 290 21.01 -7.09 -13.52
C GLY A 290 20.54 -8.51 -13.84
N LEU A 291 19.25 -8.69 -14.15
CA LEU A 291 18.65 -9.97 -14.53
C LEU A 291 18.18 -9.92 -15.99
N SER A 292 18.09 -11.08 -16.66
CA SER A 292 17.39 -11.19 -17.93
C SER A 292 15.88 -10.93 -17.75
N VAL A 293 15.18 -10.58 -18.83
CA VAL A 293 13.73 -10.31 -18.77
C VAL A 293 12.97 -11.59 -18.42
N GLU A 294 13.44 -12.70 -18.96
CA GLU A 294 12.97 -14.08 -18.78
C GLU A 294 13.06 -14.46 -17.29
N ASP A 295 14.23 -14.30 -16.67
CA ASP A 295 14.47 -14.62 -15.26
C ASP A 295 13.64 -13.74 -14.33
N TYR A 296 13.51 -12.45 -14.69
CA TYR A 296 12.68 -11.53 -13.94
C TYR A 296 11.18 -11.93 -13.97
N VAL A 297 10.68 -12.43 -15.11
CA VAL A 297 9.31 -12.96 -15.24
C VAL A 297 9.13 -14.20 -14.37
N VAL A 298 10.07 -15.14 -14.42
CA VAL A 298 10.08 -16.38 -13.61
C VAL A 298 10.02 -16.06 -12.13
N HIS A 299 10.96 -15.26 -11.62
CA HIS A 299 10.98 -14.84 -10.20
C HIS A 299 9.68 -14.16 -9.78
N ARG A 300 9.08 -13.37 -10.67
CA ARG A 300 7.83 -12.67 -10.38
C ARG A 300 6.64 -13.61 -10.31
N GLU A 301 6.50 -14.57 -11.22
CA GLU A 301 5.40 -15.54 -11.19
C GLU A 301 5.54 -16.50 -10.00
N VAL A 302 6.76 -16.94 -9.65
CA VAL A 302 7.02 -17.69 -8.40
C VAL A 302 6.62 -16.88 -7.17
N LYS A 303 7.02 -15.61 -7.10
CA LYS A 303 6.63 -14.70 -5.98
C LYS A 303 5.13 -14.47 -5.90
N LYS A 304 4.45 -14.41 -7.05
CA LYS A 304 3.01 -14.23 -7.11
C LYS A 304 2.28 -15.50 -6.68
N ALA A 305 2.66 -16.66 -7.20
CA ALA A 305 2.10 -17.96 -6.83
C ALA A 305 2.24 -18.22 -5.31
N THR A 306 3.42 -17.99 -4.74
CA THR A 306 3.65 -18.08 -3.28
C THR A 306 2.80 -17.08 -2.49
N SER A 307 2.67 -15.82 -2.95
CA SER A 307 1.82 -14.83 -2.28
C SER A 307 0.32 -15.15 -2.35
N ASP A 308 -0.12 -15.83 -3.41
CA ASP A 308 -1.49 -16.27 -3.62
C ASP A 308 -1.77 -17.64 -2.96
N GLY A 309 -0.75 -18.28 -2.37
CA GLY A 309 -0.85 -19.62 -1.79
C GLY A 309 -1.09 -20.73 -2.81
N ARG A 310 -0.71 -20.50 -4.08
CA ARG A 310 -0.73 -21.52 -5.13
C ARG A 310 0.58 -22.29 -5.13
N GLU A 311 0.50 -23.59 -5.38
CA GLU A 311 1.68 -24.42 -5.62
C GLU A 311 2.43 -23.89 -6.85
N VAL A 312 3.73 -23.65 -6.70
CA VAL A 312 4.61 -23.23 -7.80
C VAL A 312 4.91 -24.48 -8.61
N PRO A 313 4.70 -24.49 -9.95
CA PRO A 313 5.11 -25.62 -10.77
C PRO A 313 6.60 -25.91 -10.55
N ALA A 314 6.97 -27.17 -10.32
CA ALA A 314 8.34 -27.55 -9.96
C ALA A 314 9.37 -26.98 -10.95
N ALA A 315 9.04 -26.99 -12.25
CA ALA A 315 9.89 -26.43 -13.30
C ALA A 315 10.14 -24.90 -13.14
N LEU A 316 9.13 -24.14 -12.70
CA LEU A 316 9.25 -22.70 -12.41
C LEU A 316 10.06 -22.44 -11.13
N ALA A 317 9.94 -23.32 -10.13
CA ALA A 317 10.73 -23.24 -8.91
C ALA A 317 12.22 -23.50 -9.19
N ILE A 318 12.53 -24.54 -9.96
CA ILE A 318 13.89 -24.89 -10.39
C ILE A 318 14.51 -23.74 -11.22
N ALA A 319 13.77 -23.19 -12.19
CA ALA A 319 14.23 -22.05 -12.99
C ALA A 319 14.49 -20.79 -12.15
N ALA A 320 13.68 -20.54 -11.11
CA ALA A 320 13.89 -19.43 -10.18
C ALA A 320 15.07 -19.66 -9.21
N GLU A 321 15.48 -20.91 -8.99
CA GLU A 321 16.64 -21.27 -8.18
C GLU A 321 17.93 -21.04 -8.98
N LEU A 322 17.94 -21.52 -10.23
CA LEU A 322 19.06 -21.40 -11.18
C LEU A 322 19.34 -19.96 -11.63
N SER A 323 18.34 -19.07 -11.62
CA SER A 323 18.49 -17.67 -12.05
C SER A 323 18.95 -16.71 -10.96
N LYS A 324 19.23 -17.19 -9.74
CA LYS A 324 19.80 -16.34 -8.69
C LYS A 324 21.24 -16.00 -9.09
N PRO A 325 21.59 -14.72 -9.33
CA PRO A 325 22.97 -14.36 -9.59
C PRO A 325 23.79 -14.75 -8.37
N ASP A 326 24.94 -15.38 -8.57
CA ASP A 326 25.89 -15.74 -7.53
C ASP A 326 26.40 -14.45 -6.87
N THR A 327 25.65 -13.92 -5.91
CA THR A 327 26.03 -12.71 -5.17
C THR A 327 27.14 -12.99 -4.16
N ASN A 328 27.54 -14.25 -4.01
CA ASN A 328 28.70 -14.66 -3.25
C ASN A 328 29.71 -15.21 -4.26
N GLY A 329 30.72 -14.41 -4.62
CA GLY A 329 31.83 -14.83 -5.47
C GLY A 329 32.73 -15.88 -4.81
N LEU A 330 32.16 -17.02 -4.44
CA LEU A 330 32.86 -18.17 -3.90
C LEU A 330 32.64 -19.33 -4.88
N ILE A 331 33.71 -19.67 -5.57
CA ILE A 331 33.80 -20.72 -6.59
C ILE A 331 33.34 -22.05 -5.97
N GLY A 332 32.40 -22.73 -6.63
CA GLY A 332 32.13 -24.16 -6.42
C GLY A 332 31.02 -24.51 -5.42
N SER A 333 29.77 -24.14 -5.70
CA SER A 333 28.61 -24.80 -5.07
C SER A 333 28.04 -25.86 -6.01
N THR A 334 28.57 -27.08 -5.96
CA THR A 334 27.95 -28.25 -6.60
C THR A 334 26.54 -28.44 -6.04
N VAL A 335 25.52 -28.27 -6.90
CA VAL A 335 24.12 -28.55 -6.55
C VAL A 335 23.96 -30.05 -6.30
N SER A 336 23.96 -30.46 -5.03
CA SER A 336 23.66 -31.83 -4.64
C SER A 336 22.18 -32.12 -4.94
N ALA A 337 21.95 -32.83 -6.05
CA ALA A 337 20.66 -33.41 -6.39
C ALA A 337 20.31 -34.51 -5.36
N SER A 338 19.57 -34.12 -4.32
CA SER A 338 19.05 -35.03 -3.30
C SER A 338 17.53 -34.89 -3.21
N VAL A 339 16.81 -35.26 -4.27
CA VAL A 339 15.39 -35.65 -4.18
C VAL A 339 15.11 -36.72 -5.23
N VAL A 340 15.23 -37.99 -4.84
CA VAL A 340 14.43 -39.18 -5.21
C VAL A 340 15.27 -40.41 -4.84
N GLY A 341 14.79 -41.24 -3.92
CA GLY A 341 15.48 -42.48 -3.55
C GLY A 341 14.93 -43.14 -2.28
N THR A 342 13.77 -43.76 -2.40
CA THR A 342 13.24 -44.73 -1.42
C THR A 342 14.13 -45.98 -1.35
N ALA A 343 14.76 -46.18 -0.19
CA ALA A 343 15.08 -47.43 0.51
C ALA A 343 15.56 -48.68 -0.28
N ALA A 344 16.86 -49.00 -0.16
CA ALA A 344 17.40 -50.34 0.17
C ALA A 344 18.91 -50.22 0.49
N PRO A 345 19.45 -50.84 1.56
CA PRO A 345 20.89 -50.80 1.86
C PRO A 345 21.60 -52.07 1.39
N ALA A 346 22.75 -51.92 0.73
CA ALA A 346 23.71 -53.00 0.53
C ALA A 346 25.12 -52.47 0.77
N ALA A 347 25.88 -53.25 1.53
CA ALA A 347 27.19 -52.97 2.09
C ALA A 347 28.34 -53.07 1.07
N ALA A 348 29.40 -52.29 1.30
CA ALA A 348 30.82 -52.57 1.01
C ALA A 348 31.59 -51.30 1.44
N SER A 349 32.38 -51.26 2.52
CA SER A 349 33.68 -51.92 2.74
C SER A 349 34.63 -51.77 1.56
N GLY A 350 35.64 -50.90 1.73
CA GLY A 350 36.66 -50.62 0.72
C GLY A 350 37.69 -49.65 1.25
N THR A 351 38.60 -50.17 2.08
CA THR A 351 39.89 -49.60 2.45
C THR A 351 40.69 -49.20 1.22
N ASN A 352 41.35 -48.03 1.23
CA ASN A 352 42.67 -47.89 0.62
C ASN A 352 43.39 -46.63 1.15
N ALA A 353 44.45 -46.91 1.91
CA ALA A 353 45.57 -46.02 2.17
C ALA A 353 46.57 -46.14 1.00
N GLY A 354 47.21 -45.04 0.61
CA GLY A 354 48.23 -45.05 -0.44
C GLY A 354 48.65 -43.65 -0.89
N THR A 355 49.69 -43.15 -0.21
CA THR A 355 50.60 -42.04 -0.49
C THR A 355 50.96 -41.78 -1.97
N SER A 356 51.02 -40.50 -2.39
CA SER A 356 52.29 -39.75 -2.62
C SER A 356 52.05 -38.43 -3.37
N ASP A 357 52.58 -37.33 -2.81
CA ASP A 357 53.18 -36.14 -3.42
C ASP A 357 52.64 -35.55 -4.75
N ALA A 358 52.11 -34.32 -4.68
CA ALA A 358 52.73 -33.12 -5.29
C ALA A 358 51.78 -31.89 -5.26
N ALA A 359 52.24 -30.85 -4.56
CA ALA A 359 52.05 -29.41 -4.76
C ALA A 359 50.72 -28.84 -5.33
N ALA A 360 50.05 -28.01 -4.51
CA ALA A 360 49.88 -26.55 -4.73
C ALA A 360 48.49 -26.01 -4.31
N LEU A 361 48.53 -25.00 -3.42
CA LEU A 361 47.53 -23.94 -3.16
C LEU A 361 46.15 -24.43 -2.66
N GLY A 362 45.73 -24.22 -1.41
CA GLY A 362 45.88 -23.04 -0.55
C GLY A 362 44.49 -22.47 -0.26
N ASP A 363 43.76 -23.08 0.69
CA ASP A 363 42.71 -22.46 1.52
C ASP A 363 42.03 -23.54 2.37
N ASN A 364 42.76 -24.08 3.33
CA ASN A 364 42.13 -24.77 4.46
C ASN A 364 42.32 -23.87 5.68
N ALA A 365 41.26 -23.16 6.05
CA ALA A 365 41.11 -22.53 7.35
C ALA A 365 41.09 -23.63 8.42
N SER A 366 42.28 -24.13 8.71
CA SER A 366 42.61 -24.84 9.93
C SER A 366 42.17 -23.94 11.08
N PHE A 367 41.14 -24.37 11.81
CA PHE A 367 40.91 -23.92 13.18
C PHE A 367 42.14 -24.31 14.00
N GLY A 368 43.19 -23.49 13.91
CA GLY A 368 44.44 -23.68 14.60
C GLY A 368 44.17 -23.64 16.09
N PHE A 369 44.31 -24.80 16.74
CA PHE A 369 44.35 -24.91 18.17
C PHE A 369 45.62 -24.17 18.64
N VAL A 370 45.47 -22.94 19.10
CA VAL A 370 46.59 -22.14 19.64
C VAL A 370 46.93 -22.72 21.01
N VAL A 371 47.99 -23.53 21.06
CA VAL A 371 48.57 -23.99 22.33
C VAL A 371 49.46 -22.87 22.85
N ASP A 372 49.04 -22.23 23.95
CA ASP A 372 49.80 -21.23 24.67
C ASP A 372 51.03 -21.89 25.32
N THR A 373 52.20 -21.66 24.74
CA THR A 373 53.49 -22.18 25.23
C THR A 373 54.28 -21.13 26.01
N THR A 374 53.80 -19.88 26.07
CA THR A 374 54.50 -18.77 26.73
C THR A 374 53.85 -18.33 28.04
N GLY A 375 52.66 -18.85 28.37
CA GLY A 375 51.98 -18.56 29.62
C GLY A 375 51.56 -17.09 29.73
N ASP A 376 51.31 -16.45 28.60
CA ASP A 376 50.96 -15.03 28.55
C ASP A 376 49.49 -14.85 29.01
N PRO A 377 49.24 -14.20 30.16
CA PRO A 377 47.88 -14.06 30.71
C PRO A 377 46.95 -13.21 29.82
N ASN A 378 47.49 -12.57 28.78
CA ASN A 378 46.75 -11.69 27.87
C ASN A 378 46.29 -12.38 26.57
N ILE A 379 46.65 -13.64 26.31
CA ILE A 379 46.24 -14.35 25.09
C ILE A 379 44.73 -14.60 25.05
N LEU A 380 44.09 -14.81 26.22
CA LEU A 380 42.63 -14.96 26.31
C LEU A 380 41.86 -13.63 26.18
N GLN A 381 42.55 -12.48 26.24
CA GLN A 381 41.91 -11.15 26.15
C GLN A 381 41.97 -10.54 24.76
N THR A 382 42.83 -11.02 23.86
CA THR A 382 43.03 -10.44 22.52
C THR A 382 42.24 -11.13 21.41
N SER A 383 41.51 -12.22 21.68
CA SER A 383 40.65 -12.90 20.70
C SER A 383 39.28 -12.22 20.52
N THR A 384 39.25 -10.89 20.41
CA THR A 384 38.09 -10.15 19.87
C THR A 384 38.54 -9.34 18.68
N ALA A 385 39.10 -10.01 17.68
CA ALA A 385 38.95 -9.52 16.32
C ALA A 385 37.44 -9.36 16.08
N PRO A 386 36.94 -8.17 15.72
CA PRO A 386 35.52 -8.00 15.44
C PRO A 386 35.19 -8.94 14.29
N LEU A 387 34.40 -9.99 14.56
CA LEU A 387 33.80 -10.79 13.51
C LEU A 387 33.12 -9.82 12.54
N VAL A 388 33.73 -9.69 11.36
CA VAL A 388 33.22 -8.90 10.25
C VAL A 388 31.88 -9.52 9.88
N GLY A 389 30.79 -8.94 10.40
CA GLY A 389 29.44 -9.27 9.91
C GLY A 389 28.32 -9.39 10.93
N GLY A 390 28.55 -9.38 12.24
CA GLY A 390 27.40 -9.50 13.14
C GLY A 390 27.75 -9.42 14.60
N VAL A 391 27.87 -8.19 15.12
CA VAL A 391 28.07 -8.00 16.55
C VAL A 391 26.78 -8.35 17.30
N PRO A 392 26.74 -9.44 18.09
CA PRO A 392 25.67 -9.68 19.04
C PRO A 392 26.03 -8.83 20.27
N LEU A 393 25.60 -7.57 20.27
CA LEU A 393 25.86 -6.67 21.40
C LEU A 393 24.88 -6.97 22.53
N ASP A 394 25.42 -7.53 23.60
CA ASP A 394 24.75 -7.61 24.88
C ASP A 394 24.24 -6.22 25.31
N PRO A 395 23.04 -6.13 25.93
CA PRO A 395 22.42 -4.85 26.24
C PRO A 395 23.25 -3.93 27.14
N LYS A 396 24.18 -4.51 27.90
CA LYS A 396 25.02 -3.79 28.86
C LYS A 396 26.02 -2.85 28.18
N VAL A 397 26.45 -3.13 26.95
CA VAL A 397 27.49 -2.35 26.26
C VAL A 397 27.03 -0.94 25.88
N TRP A 398 25.71 -0.74 25.69
CA TRP A 398 25.13 0.56 25.32
C TRP A 398 24.20 1.16 26.38
N GLU A 399 24.02 0.49 27.52
CA GLU A 399 23.30 1.06 28.66
C GLU A 399 24.15 2.17 29.29
N GLY A 400 23.56 3.35 29.54
CA GLY A 400 24.25 4.52 30.09
C GLY A 400 24.96 5.43 29.07
N ARG A 401 25.26 4.97 27.85
CA ARG A 401 25.92 5.81 26.82
C ARG A 401 24.92 6.63 25.98
N PRO A 402 25.20 7.93 25.71
CA PRO A 402 24.31 8.76 24.88
C PRO A 402 24.31 8.27 23.42
N VAL A 403 23.14 8.23 22.78
CA VAL A 403 22.92 7.67 21.42
C VAL A 403 23.91 8.22 20.38
N LYS A 404 24.30 9.50 20.52
CA LYS A 404 25.21 10.18 19.59
C LYS A 404 26.67 9.73 19.71
N SER A 405 27.07 9.18 20.86
CA SER A 405 28.42 8.66 21.09
C SER A 405 28.64 7.24 20.57
N LEU A 406 27.56 6.54 20.19
CA LEU A 406 27.62 5.19 19.64
C LEU A 406 27.94 5.22 18.15
N THR A 407 28.77 4.28 17.72
CA THR A 407 29.06 4.03 16.31
C THR A 407 27.77 3.68 15.54
N LYS A 408 27.81 3.79 14.21
CA LYS A 408 26.64 3.49 13.37
C LYS A 408 26.18 2.03 13.52
N ALA A 409 27.13 1.10 13.68
CA ALA A 409 26.87 -0.32 13.90
C ALA A 409 26.16 -0.56 15.23
N GLU A 410 26.69 -0.02 16.33
CA GLU A 410 26.06 -0.12 17.66
C GLU A 410 24.67 0.51 17.69
N ARG A 411 24.46 1.64 17.01
CA ARG A 411 23.12 2.26 16.88
C ARG A 411 22.13 1.34 16.18
N LYS A 412 22.55 0.62 15.13
CA LYS A 412 21.70 -0.34 14.40
C LYS A 412 21.34 -1.53 15.29
N ALA A 413 22.33 -2.13 15.94
CA ALA A 413 22.11 -3.25 16.85
C ALA A 413 21.23 -2.85 18.06
N ARG A 414 21.39 -1.63 18.61
CA ARG A 414 20.51 -1.10 19.68
C ARG A 414 19.07 -0.95 19.22
N LEU A 415 18.88 -0.48 17.98
CA LEU A 415 17.54 -0.36 17.37
C LEU A 415 16.88 -1.72 17.16
N GLU A 416 17.64 -2.72 16.71
CA GLU A 416 17.17 -4.08 16.53
C GLU A 416 16.80 -4.73 17.86
N TRP A 417 17.65 -4.60 18.88
CA TRP A 417 17.34 -5.04 20.23
C TRP A 417 16.08 -4.35 20.79
N MET A 418 15.95 -3.03 20.60
CA MET A 418 14.73 -2.29 20.97
C MET A 418 13.49 -2.78 20.21
N ARG A 419 13.61 -3.18 18.93
CA ARG A 419 12.51 -3.77 18.15
C ARG A 419 12.15 -5.15 18.70
N HIS A 420 13.13 -6.00 18.98
CA HIS A 420 12.96 -7.33 19.56
C HIS A 420 12.28 -7.24 20.95
N ARG A 421 12.78 -6.38 21.82
CA ARG A 421 12.18 -6.12 23.15
C ARG A 421 10.74 -5.61 23.05
N ARG A 422 10.42 -4.76 22.06
CA ARG A 422 9.03 -4.33 21.78
C ARG A 422 8.15 -5.47 21.26
N ALA A 423 8.71 -6.42 20.51
CA ALA A 423 7.99 -7.61 20.04
C ALA A 423 7.68 -8.54 21.21
N LEU A 424 8.69 -8.89 22.03
CA LEU A 424 8.53 -9.69 23.25
C LEU A 424 7.52 -9.06 24.23
N ARG A 425 7.56 -7.74 24.43
CA ARG A 425 6.54 -7.06 25.27
C ARG A 425 5.12 -7.17 24.71
N LYS A 426 4.94 -7.23 23.38
CA LYS A 426 3.62 -7.43 22.77
C LYS A 426 3.15 -8.87 22.92
N GLU A 427 4.06 -9.81 22.72
CA GLU A 427 3.84 -11.24 22.88
C GLU A 427 3.47 -11.59 24.33
N ARG A 428 4.24 -11.11 25.32
CA ARG A 428 3.92 -11.26 26.75
C ARG A 428 2.58 -10.66 27.15
N ARG A 429 2.15 -9.57 26.49
CA ARG A 429 0.82 -8.98 26.74
C ARG A 429 -0.32 -9.78 26.08
N GLY A 430 -0.02 -10.89 25.39
CA GLY A 430 -0.98 -11.63 24.58
C GLY A 430 -1.59 -10.78 23.45
N VAL A 431 -1.02 -9.60 23.16
CA VAL A 431 -1.52 -8.72 22.11
C VAL A 431 -0.91 -9.20 20.81
N VAL A 432 -1.48 -10.28 20.27
CA VAL A 432 -1.25 -10.74 18.90
C VAL A 432 -1.31 -9.51 18.02
N ALA A 433 -0.27 -9.30 17.21
CA ALA A 433 -0.15 -8.12 16.37
C ALA A 433 -1.27 -8.13 15.32
N LEU A 434 -2.43 -7.59 15.69
CA LEU A 434 -3.62 -7.58 14.85
C LEU A 434 -3.27 -7.00 13.49
N THR A 435 -3.68 -7.67 12.42
CA THR A 435 -3.49 -7.16 11.07
C THR A 435 -4.18 -5.80 10.92
N LYS A 436 -3.76 -4.97 9.97
CA LYS A 436 -4.40 -3.66 9.73
C LYS A 436 -5.91 -3.81 9.50
N LYS A 437 -6.33 -4.91 8.85
CA LYS A 437 -7.73 -5.27 8.61
C LYS A 437 -8.45 -5.59 9.91
N GLU A 438 -7.88 -6.43 10.78
CA GLU A 438 -8.44 -6.74 12.10
C GLU A 438 -8.51 -5.53 13.02
N ARG A 439 -7.48 -4.67 13.05
CA ARG A 439 -7.54 -3.41 13.82
C ARG A 439 -8.67 -2.52 13.34
N SER A 440 -8.87 -2.42 12.03
CA SER A 440 -9.99 -1.67 11.46
C SER A 440 -11.33 -2.30 11.82
N ARG A 441 -11.43 -3.63 11.79
CA ARG A 441 -12.63 -4.39 12.18
C ARG A 441 -12.95 -4.18 13.66
N LYS A 442 -12.00 -4.40 14.56
CA LYS A 442 -12.16 -4.14 16.01
C LYS A 442 -12.53 -2.68 16.30
N ARG A 443 -11.98 -1.70 15.58
CA ARG A 443 -12.39 -0.29 15.72
C ARG A 443 -13.83 -0.05 15.29
N MET A 444 -14.27 -0.70 14.22
CA MET A 444 -15.66 -0.62 13.76
C MET A 444 -16.61 -1.32 14.74
N GLU A 445 -16.25 -2.50 15.23
CA GLU A 445 -16.99 -3.26 16.24
C GLU A 445 -17.13 -2.47 17.55
N LYS A 446 -16.04 -1.87 18.04
CA LYS A 446 -16.09 -0.96 19.21
C LYS A 446 -17.04 0.21 18.96
N LYS A 447 -17.00 0.81 17.77
CA LYS A 447 -17.88 1.93 17.42
C LYS A 447 -19.35 1.50 17.34
N THR A 448 -19.64 0.33 16.79
CA THR A 448 -21.01 -0.21 16.72
C THR A 448 -21.51 -0.62 18.09
N ALA A 449 -20.66 -1.19 18.95
CA ALA A 449 -21.02 -1.52 20.33
C ALA A 449 -21.42 -0.28 21.14
N VAL A 450 -20.61 0.79 21.11
CA VAL A 450 -20.96 2.07 21.76
C VAL A 450 -22.26 2.64 21.19
N GLN A 451 -22.42 2.59 19.86
CA GLN A 451 -23.66 3.07 19.24
C GLN A 451 -24.89 2.26 19.68
N ASN A 452 -24.77 0.93 19.75
CA ASN A 452 -25.85 0.04 20.15
C ASN A 452 -26.20 0.25 21.63
N ARG A 453 -25.20 0.49 22.48
CA ARG A 453 -25.42 0.80 23.89
C ARG A 453 -26.21 2.10 24.08
N LEU A 454 -25.80 3.19 23.45
CA LEU A 454 -26.53 4.47 23.53
C LEU A 454 -27.95 4.31 23.00
N MET A 455 -28.11 3.59 21.89
CA MET A 455 -29.43 3.29 21.32
C MET A 455 -30.29 2.47 22.28
N ALA A 456 -29.73 1.47 22.97
CA ALA A 456 -30.43 0.70 23.98
C ALA A 456 -30.81 1.57 25.19
N GLY A 457 -29.92 2.47 25.64
CA GLY A 457 -30.21 3.44 26.70
C GLY A 457 -31.39 4.35 26.35
N LEU A 458 -31.39 4.92 25.15
CA LEU A 458 -32.49 5.77 24.66
C LEU A 458 -33.82 5.02 24.54
N ILE A 459 -33.80 3.75 24.11
CA ILE A 459 -35.01 2.92 24.06
C ILE A 459 -35.49 2.59 25.47
N ALA A 460 -34.57 2.29 26.40
CA ALA A 460 -34.90 2.01 27.80
C ALA A 460 -35.47 3.23 28.52
N GLU A 461 -34.90 4.42 28.33
CA GLU A 461 -35.44 5.69 28.85
C GLU A 461 -36.86 5.94 28.35
N ARG A 462 -37.11 5.67 27.07
CA ARG A 462 -38.46 5.80 26.50
C ARG A 462 -39.46 4.79 27.08
N ARG A 463 -39.02 3.55 27.32
CA ARG A 463 -39.84 2.55 28.01
C ARG A 463 -40.18 2.97 29.44
N LYS A 464 -39.21 3.54 30.16
CA LYS A 464 -39.43 4.13 31.49
C LYS A 464 -40.43 5.28 31.46
N ALA A 465 -40.51 6.02 30.36
CA ALA A 465 -41.50 7.08 30.15
C ALA A 465 -42.90 6.57 29.76
N GLY A 466 -43.19 5.27 29.93
CA GLY A 466 -44.53 4.71 29.73
C GLY A 466 -44.80 4.12 28.34
N ALA A 467 -43.79 4.04 27.45
CA ALA A 467 -43.95 3.34 26.18
C ALA A 467 -43.91 1.82 26.38
N THR A 468 -45.09 1.17 26.37
CA THR A 468 -45.24 -0.29 26.55
C THR A 468 -45.05 -1.10 25.27
N ALA A 469 -45.20 -0.48 24.10
CA ALA A 469 -45.08 -1.15 22.81
C ALA A 469 -43.61 -1.39 22.40
N GLU A 470 -43.38 -2.45 21.62
CA GLU A 470 -42.09 -2.65 20.95
C GLU A 470 -41.75 -1.45 20.07
N PRO A 471 -40.48 -1.00 20.07
CA PRO A 471 -40.11 0.23 19.39
C PRO A 471 -40.32 0.10 17.88
N ASN A 472 -41.09 1.02 17.29
CA ASN A 472 -41.37 1.02 15.86
C ASN A 472 -40.06 1.24 15.06
N LYS A 473 -40.00 0.75 13.81
CA LYS A 473 -38.84 0.92 12.90
C LYS A 473 -38.40 2.39 12.78
N GLN A 474 -39.34 3.34 12.86
CA GLN A 474 -39.03 4.78 12.84
C GLN A 474 -38.31 5.22 14.13
N GLU A 475 -38.76 4.75 15.28
CA GLU A 475 -38.19 5.05 16.59
C GLU A 475 -36.79 4.47 16.75
N ILE A 476 -36.57 3.24 16.25
CA ILE A 476 -35.24 2.64 16.17
C ILE A 476 -34.32 3.51 15.29
N LYS A 477 -34.82 4.03 14.16
CA LYS A 477 -34.03 4.93 13.29
C LYS A 477 -33.71 6.25 13.99
N GLU A 478 -34.62 6.81 14.77
CA GLU A 478 -34.42 8.04 15.53
C GLU A 478 -33.45 7.86 16.69
N ALA A 479 -33.62 6.81 17.50
CA ALA A 479 -32.67 6.43 18.55
C ALA A 479 -31.26 6.23 17.96
N ARG A 480 -31.18 5.61 16.77
CA ARG A 480 -29.92 5.47 16.04
C ARG A 480 -29.30 6.80 15.61
N ARG A 481 -30.12 7.78 15.21
CA ARG A 481 -29.67 9.14 14.84
C ARG A 481 -29.20 9.91 16.08
N LYS A 482 -29.94 9.85 17.18
CA LYS A 482 -29.63 10.51 18.46
C LYS A 482 -28.34 9.94 19.08
N ALA A 483 -28.21 8.61 19.16
CA ALA A 483 -26.96 7.95 19.57
C ALA A 483 -25.73 8.34 18.74
N ARG A 484 -25.90 8.66 17.45
CA ARG A 484 -24.81 9.17 16.59
C ARG A 484 -24.44 10.62 16.87
N ARG A 485 -25.40 11.45 17.31
CA ARG A 485 -25.15 12.85 17.72
C ARG A 485 -24.40 12.86 19.05
N GLU A 486 -24.86 12.11 20.04
CA GLU A 486 -24.19 11.95 21.34
C GLU A 486 -22.76 11.40 21.18
N MET A 487 -22.55 10.39 20.32
CA MET A 487 -21.19 9.92 20.00
C MET A 487 -20.27 10.99 19.39
N ARG A 488 -20.81 12.01 18.72
CA ARG A 488 -20.03 13.13 18.18
C ARG A 488 -19.76 14.17 19.27
N GLU A 489 -20.72 14.43 20.15
CA GLU A 489 -20.58 15.32 21.30
C GLU A 489 -19.56 14.78 22.31
N MET A 490 -19.66 13.51 22.73
CA MET A 490 -18.63 12.86 23.56
C MET A 490 -17.23 12.95 22.93
N LYS A 491 -17.14 12.91 21.59
CA LYS A 491 -15.86 13.10 20.88
C LYS A 491 -15.37 14.55 20.87
N ARG A 492 -16.27 15.53 20.85
CA ARG A 492 -15.94 16.96 20.95
C ARG A 492 -15.52 17.28 22.38
N GLU A 493 -16.26 16.82 23.37
CA GLU A 493 -15.92 16.93 24.79
C GLU A 493 -14.58 16.28 25.09
N ARG A 494 -14.34 15.04 24.63
CA ARG A 494 -13.01 14.41 24.76
C ARG A 494 -11.89 15.24 24.14
N LYS A 495 -12.16 16.01 23.08
CA LYS A 495 -11.15 16.91 22.51
C LYS A 495 -10.97 18.19 23.32
N ARG A 496 -12.02 18.68 23.99
CA ARG A 496 -11.95 19.84 24.89
C ARG A 496 -11.21 19.50 26.17
N LEU A 497 -11.43 18.30 26.72
CA LEU A 497 -10.72 17.79 27.90
C LEU A 497 -9.21 17.66 27.63
N GLY A 498 -8.40 18.03 28.64
CA GLY A 498 -6.94 17.97 28.61
C GLY A 498 -6.39 16.54 28.46
N LYS A 499 -5.09 16.38 28.18
CA LYS A 499 -4.48 15.04 27.99
C LYS A 499 -4.71 14.08 29.18
N GLY A 500 -4.70 14.58 30.42
CA GLY A 500 -4.95 13.78 31.62
C GLY A 500 -6.42 13.35 31.76
N GLU A 501 -7.37 14.25 31.54
CA GLU A 501 -8.80 13.93 31.58
C GLU A 501 -9.26 13.02 30.43
N ARG A 502 -8.59 13.10 29.27
CA ARG A 502 -8.82 12.19 28.14
C ARG A 502 -8.52 10.73 28.46
N GLN A 503 -7.61 10.45 29.40
CA GLN A 503 -7.35 9.11 29.90
C GLN A 503 -8.47 8.67 30.83
N LYS A 504 -8.88 9.50 31.81
CA LYS A 504 -10.00 9.20 32.71
C LYS A 504 -11.31 8.89 31.95
N LEU A 505 -11.64 9.68 30.93
CA LEU A 505 -12.82 9.44 30.07
C LEU A 505 -12.67 8.20 29.17
N GLY A 506 -11.43 7.92 28.73
CA GLY A 506 -11.12 6.70 27.97
C GLY A 506 -11.34 5.44 28.80
N ASP A 507 -10.86 5.46 30.04
CA ASP A 507 -10.98 4.36 30.98
C ASP A 507 -12.41 4.18 31.48
N TRP A 508 -13.22 5.24 31.56
CA TRP A 508 -14.66 5.13 31.84
C TRP A 508 -15.40 4.38 30.71
N LEU A 509 -15.10 4.69 29.44
CA LEU A 509 -15.67 4.00 28.29
C LEU A 509 -15.20 2.54 28.14
N ASP A 510 -14.02 2.21 28.67
CA ASP A 510 -13.51 0.84 28.71
C ASP A 510 -14.05 0.07 29.95
N ARG A 511 -14.17 0.71 31.13
CA ARG A 511 -14.75 0.10 32.34
C ARG A 511 -16.22 -0.20 32.22
N ALA A 512 -16.99 0.71 31.63
CA ALA A 512 -18.42 0.50 31.43
C ALA A 512 -18.73 -0.66 30.45
N ARG A 513 -17.70 -1.28 29.85
CA ARG A 513 -17.79 -2.43 28.92
C ARG A 513 -17.78 -3.77 29.66
N HIS A 514 -17.33 -3.77 30.91
CA HIS A 514 -17.59 -4.78 31.92
C HIS A 514 -18.86 -4.36 32.67
#